data_AF-A0A945TRY0-F1
#
_entry.id   AF-A0A945TRY0-F1
#
_cell.length_a   1.000
_cell.length_b   1.000
_cell.length_c   1.000
_cell.angle_alpha   90.00
_cell.angle_beta   90.00
_cell.angle_gamma   90.00
#
_symmetry.space_group_name_H-M   'P 1'
#
loop_
_entity.id
_entity.type
_entity.pdbx_description
1 polymer ?
#
loop_
_entity_poly.entity_id
_entity_poly.type
_entity_poly.pdbx_seq_one_letter_code
_entity_poly.pdbx_strand_id
1 'polypeptide(L)'
;MGTSPHSIDERSLLNATDYAIDEADHPARETTIRKVGLALANDGCAVIRNFLSPLGLKILLDEAKARRDKAFFSDIRQTNIYFSADDPALPTDHPRRMFMDRSNGFITSDCYGEETASRRLYYWPPLMRFIADCLNKEQL
;
A
#
# COMPACT_ATOMS: atom_id res chain seq x y z
N MET A 1 29.57 -20.91 7.38
CA MET A 1 28.21 -21.39 7.07
C MET A 1 27.24 -20.42 7.74
N GLY A 2 26.83 -19.39 7.02
CA GLY A 2 25.91 -18.37 7.55
C GLY A 2 24.51 -18.96 7.61
N THR A 3 23.87 -18.86 8.76
CA THR A 3 22.45 -19.16 8.95
C THR A 3 21.63 -18.38 7.92
N SER A 4 20.94 -19.08 7.03
CA SER A 4 19.97 -18.47 6.11
C SER A 4 18.99 -17.63 6.93
N PRO A 5 18.81 -16.33 6.64
CA PRO A 5 17.90 -15.51 7.40
C PRO A 5 16.50 -16.09 7.23
N HIS A 6 15.84 -16.37 8.36
CA HIS A 6 14.50 -16.95 8.45
C HIS A 6 13.60 -16.49 7.30
N SER A 7 13.15 -17.43 6.47
CA SER A 7 12.21 -17.10 5.39
C SER A 7 10.93 -16.57 6.03
N ILE A 8 10.64 -15.29 5.81
CA ILE A 8 9.34 -14.70 6.12
C ILE A 8 8.29 -15.55 5.41
N ASP A 9 7.25 -15.98 6.13
CA ASP A 9 6.05 -16.54 5.53
C ASP A 9 5.10 -15.36 5.24
N GLU A 10 4.87 -15.05 3.97
CA GLU A 10 4.02 -13.93 3.54
C GLU A 10 2.58 -14.10 4.04
N ARG A 11 2.08 -15.35 4.12
CA ARG A 11 0.74 -15.63 4.63
C ARG A 11 0.60 -15.21 6.09
N SER A 12 1.64 -15.43 6.90
CA SER A 12 1.65 -15.05 8.33
C SER A 12 1.57 -13.54 8.57
N LEU A 13 1.89 -12.71 7.57
CA LEU A 13 1.79 -11.25 7.65
C LEU A 13 0.34 -10.76 7.55
N LEU A 14 -0.57 -11.61 7.08
CA LEU A 14 -1.97 -11.28 6.84
C LEU A 14 -2.90 -11.99 7.82
N ASN A 15 -4.06 -11.40 8.04
CA ASN A 15 -5.15 -12.03 8.78
C ASN A 15 -5.84 -13.07 7.90
N ALA A 16 -5.19 -14.23 7.72
CA ALA A 16 -5.68 -15.33 6.89
C ALA A 16 -6.96 -15.99 7.45
N THR A 17 -7.27 -15.77 8.72
CA THR A 17 -8.52 -16.27 9.34
C THR A 17 -9.74 -15.56 8.77
N ASP A 18 -9.67 -14.23 8.62
CA ASP A 18 -10.77 -13.44 8.08
C ASP A 18 -10.67 -13.27 6.55
N TYR A 19 -9.45 -13.33 6.02
CA TYR A 19 -9.15 -13.07 4.61
C TYR A 19 -8.32 -14.22 4.01
N ALA A 20 -9.01 -15.28 3.59
CA ALA A 20 -8.42 -16.42 2.88
C ALA A 20 -8.05 -16.06 1.42
N ILE A 21 -7.19 -15.05 1.24
CA ILE A 21 -6.89 -14.48 -0.09
C ILE A 21 -6.11 -15.43 -1.00
N ASP A 22 -5.40 -16.39 -0.40
CA ASP A 22 -4.62 -17.44 -1.05
C ASP A 22 -5.43 -18.69 -1.40
N GLU A 23 -6.71 -18.72 -1.03
CA GLU A 23 -7.63 -19.82 -1.32
C GLU A 23 -8.69 -19.33 -2.31
N ALA A 24 -8.45 -19.52 -3.61
CA ALA A 24 -9.27 -18.96 -4.69
C ALA A 24 -10.77 -19.31 -4.57
N ASP A 25 -11.07 -20.54 -4.16
CA ASP A 25 -12.44 -21.08 -4.04
C ASP A 25 -13.08 -20.80 -2.67
N HIS A 26 -12.39 -20.12 -1.75
CA HIS A 26 -12.89 -19.89 -0.40
C HIS A 26 -14.01 -18.82 -0.39
N PRO A 27 -15.22 -19.10 0.13
CA PRO A 27 -16.35 -18.15 0.08
C PRO A 27 -16.09 -16.78 0.72
N ALA A 28 -15.22 -16.73 1.75
CA ALA A 28 -14.83 -15.48 2.40
C ALA A 28 -14.01 -14.56 1.46
N ARG A 29 -13.23 -15.14 0.55
CA ARG A 29 -12.46 -14.39 -0.45
C ARG A 29 -13.39 -13.69 -1.44
N GLU A 30 -14.32 -14.43 -2.03
CA GLU A 30 -15.33 -13.89 -2.96
C GLU A 30 -16.21 -12.82 -2.27
N THR A 31 -16.60 -13.07 -1.02
CA THR A 31 -17.33 -12.08 -0.23
C THR A 31 -16.54 -10.78 -0.06
N THR A 32 -15.23 -10.87 0.13
CA THR A 32 -14.35 -9.70 0.27
C THR A 32 -14.19 -8.98 -1.06
N ILE A 33 -13.95 -9.69 -2.16
CA ILE A 33 -13.83 -9.13 -3.51
C ILE A 33 -15.08 -8.32 -3.86
N ARG A 34 -16.28 -8.90 -3.66
CA ARG A 34 -17.54 -8.19 -3.92
C ARG A 34 -17.71 -6.94 -3.06
N LYS A 35 -17.35 -6.99 -1.78
CA LYS A 35 -17.41 -5.82 -0.88
C LYS A 35 -16.46 -4.72 -1.34
N VAL A 36 -15.23 -5.09 -1.72
CA VAL A 36 -14.22 -4.16 -2.23
C VAL A 36 -14.69 -3.54 -3.55
N GLY A 37 -15.19 -4.35 -4.48
CA GLY A 37 -15.70 -3.88 -5.77
C GLY A 37 -16.86 -2.89 -5.63
N LEU A 38 -17.81 -3.15 -4.73
CA LEU A 38 -18.92 -2.23 -4.44
C LEU A 38 -18.42 -0.90 -3.85
N ALA A 39 -17.47 -0.93 -2.92
CA ALA A 39 -16.91 0.28 -2.33
C ALA A 39 -16.11 1.09 -3.37
N LEU A 40 -15.31 0.44 -4.20
CA LEU A 40 -14.60 1.10 -5.29
C LEU A 40 -15.56 1.74 -6.31
N ALA A 41 -16.65 1.07 -6.66
CA ALA A 41 -17.65 1.60 -7.59
C ALA A 41 -18.39 2.83 -7.03
N ASN A 42 -18.65 2.85 -5.72
CA ASN A 42 -19.42 3.92 -5.08
C ASN A 42 -18.53 5.11 -4.68
N ASP A 43 -17.37 4.83 -4.07
CA ASP A 43 -16.55 5.84 -3.39
C ASP A 43 -15.18 6.06 -4.05
N GLY A 44 -14.83 5.26 -5.07
CA GLY A 44 -13.48 5.26 -5.65
C GLY A 44 -12.40 4.72 -4.70
N CYS A 45 -12.79 4.19 -3.53
CA CYS A 45 -11.90 3.70 -2.49
C CYS A 45 -12.57 2.54 -1.72
N ALA A 46 -11.77 1.60 -1.23
CA ALA A 46 -12.23 0.52 -0.37
C ALA A 46 -11.33 0.36 0.86
N VAL A 47 -11.93 0.00 1.99
CA VAL A 47 -11.22 -0.23 3.26
C VAL A 47 -11.35 -1.69 3.67
N ILE A 48 -10.23 -2.40 3.73
CA ILE A 48 -10.14 -3.76 4.28
C ILE A 48 -9.53 -3.66 5.68
N ARG A 49 -10.39 -3.67 6.71
CA ARG A 49 -9.96 -3.49 8.11
C ARG A 49 -9.27 -4.75 8.62
N ASN A 50 -8.26 -4.58 9.48
CA ASN A 50 -7.55 -5.71 10.10
C ASN A 50 -6.98 -6.71 9.08
N PHE A 51 -6.56 -6.23 7.92
CA PHE A 51 -6.03 -7.06 6.84
C PHE A 51 -4.66 -7.66 7.20
N LEU A 52 -3.80 -6.87 7.84
CA LEU A 52 -2.54 -7.36 8.40
C LEU A 52 -2.81 -8.13 9.70
N SER A 53 -2.07 -9.21 9.91
CA SER A 53 -2.04 -9.86 11.22
C SER A 53 -1.33 -8.97 12.25
N PRO A 54 -1.49 -9.20 13.56
CA PRO A 54 -0.70 -8.49 14.57
C PRO A 54 0.82 -8.63 14.37
N LEU A 55 1.27 -9.81 13.92
CA LEU A 55 2.67 -10.07 13.56
C LEU A 55 3.10 -9.25 12.36
N GLY A 56 2.32 -9.28 11.27
CA GLY A 56 2.62 -8.54 10.05
C GLY A 56 2.66 -7.04 10.27
N LEU A 57 1.70 -6.50 11.02
CA LEU A 57 1.69 -5.08 11.40
C LEU A 57 2.95 -4.70 12.18
N LYS A 58 3.36 -5.52 13.16
CA LYS A 58 4.59 -5.27 13.93
C LYS A 58 5.82 -5.28 13.01
N ILE A 59 5.99 -6.31 12.19
CA ILE A 59 7.14 -6.47 11.29
C ILE A 59 7.22 -5.30 10.31
N LEU A 60 6.13 -4.97 9.63
CA LEU A 60 6.10 -3.89 8.64
C LEU A 60 6.33 -2.51 9.29
N LEU A 61 5.82 -2.30 10.50
CA LEU A 61 6.08 -1.07 11.25
C LEU A 61 7.55 -0.93 11.66
N ASP A 62 8.15 -2.01 12.18
CA ASP A 62 9.56 -2.02 12.56
C ASP A 62 10.45 -1.82 11.32
N GLU A 63 10.08 -2.43 10.19
CA GLU A 63 10.76 -2.26 8.90
C GLU A 63 10.72 -0.80 8.40
N ALA A 64 9.56 -0.15 8.50
CA ALA A 64 9.39 1.25 8.12
C ALA A 64 10.17 2.19 9.05
N LYS A 65 10.15 1.92 10.37
CA LYS A 65 10.94 2.69 11.35
C LYS A 65 12.45 2.59 11.08
N ALA A 66 12.95 1.39 10.80
CA ALA A 66 14.36 1.17 10.52
C ALA A 66 14.87 1.88 9.26
N ARG A 67 13.96 2.27 8.35
CA ARG A 67 14.28 2.99 7.10
C ARG A 67 13.92 4.47 7.15
N ARG A 68 13.39 4.97 8.26
CA ARG A 68 12.94 6.37 8.39
C ARG A 68 14.04 7.36 8.02
N ASP A 69 15.28 7.10 8.43
CA ASP A 69 16.41 8.00 8.18
C ASP A 69 16.86 8.03 6.71
N LYS A 70 16.32 7.12 5.87
CA LYS A 70 16.51 7.11 4.42
C LYS A 70 15.43 7.90 3.67
N ALA A 71 14.44 8.46 4.38
CA ALA A 71 13.39 9.22 3.76
C ALA A 71 13.94 10.55 3.20
N PHE A 72 13.70 10.80 1.92
CA PHE A 72 13.94 12.08 1.29
C PHE A 72 12.78 13.04 1.59
N PHE A 73 13.11 14.24 2.07
CA PHE A 73 12.16 15.33 2.28
C PHE A 73 12.47 16.45 1.29
N SER A 74 11.46 16.92 0.57
CA SER A 74 11.61 18.07 -0.32
C SER A 74 11.73 19.37 0.48
N ASP A 75 12.61 20.26 0.04
CA ASP A 75 12.67 21.64 0.54
C ASP A 75 11.41 22.43 0.16
N ILE A 76 10.71 22.03 -0.91
CA ILE A 76 9.46 22.65 -1.36
C ILE A 76 8.29 22.05 -0.57
N ARG A 77 7.87 22.78 0.46
CA ARG A 77 6.76 22.34 1.34
C ARG A 77 5.40 22.87 0.92
N GLN A 78 5.35 24.03 0.26
CA GLN A 78 4.11 24.60 -0.25
C GLN A 78 3.83 24.02 -1.63
N THR A 79 2.84 23.15 -1.72
CA THR A 79 2.47 22.48 -2.97
C THR A 79 0.96 22.49 -3.17
N ASN A 80 0.53 22.56 -4.43
CA ASN A 80 -0.84 22.25 -4.81
C ASN A 80 -0.98 20.74 -5.09
N ILE A 81 -2.20 20.26 -5.36
CA ILE A 81 -2.46 18.83 -5.58
C ILE A 81 -1.80 18.25 -6.85
N TYR A 82 -1.30 19.10 -7.74
CA TYR A 82 -0.64 18.73 -8.99
C TYR A 82 0.87 18.93 -8.96
N PHE A 83 1.44 19.37 -7.83
CA PHE A 83 2.86 19.71 -7.70
C PHE A 83 3.35 20.72 -8.77
N SER A 84 2.49 21.67 -9.16
CA SER A 84 2.81 22.70 -10.15
C SER A 84 3.07 24.07 -9.52
N ALA A 85 3.62 25.00 -10.30
CA ALA A 85 3.60 26.43 -9.95
C ALA A 85 2.16 26.98 -9.94
N ASP A 86 1.98 28.17 -9.33
CA ASP A 86 0.71 28.91 -9.41
C ASP A 86 0.43 29.30 -10.87
N ASP A 87 -0.85 29.37 -11.20
CA ASP A 87 -1.33 29.79 -12.51
C ASP A 87 -2.34 30.94 -12.33
N PRO A 88 -1.88 32.20 -12.40
CA PRO A 88 -2.74 33.37 -12.20
C PRO A 88 -3.88 33.53 -13.20
N ALA A 89 -3.85 32.81 -14.33
CA ALA A 89 -4.95 32.81 -15.30
C ALA A 89 -6.18 32.02 -14.82
N LEU A 90 -6.04 31.20 -13.76
CA LEU A 90 -7.14 30.41 -13.21
C LEU A 90 -7.85 31.12 -12.05
N PRO A 91 -9.13 30.79 -11.79
CA PRO A 91 -9.84 31.22 -10.58
C PRO A 91 -9.07 30.87 -9.30
N THR A 92 -9.19 31.70 -8.27
CA THR A 92 -8.44 31.56 -7.00
C THR A 92 -8.81 30.30 -6.21
N ASP A 93 -9.99 29.74 -6.43
CA ASP A 93 -10.47 28.48 -5.85
C ASP A 93 -10.12 27.24 -6.70
N HIS A 94 -9.42 27.43 -7.82
CA HIS A 94 -8.96 26.32 -8.64
C HIS A 94 -7.90 25.50 -7.90
N PRO A 95 -7.93 24.15 -7.91
CA PRO A 95 -7.00 23.32 -7.13
C PRO A 95 -5.51 23.51 -7.44
N ARG A 96 -5.16 24.00 -8.64
CA ARG A 96 -3.79 24.42 -8.99
C ARG A 96 -3.31 25.67 -8.24
N ARG A 97 -4.22 26.49 -7.75
CA ARG A 97 -3.92 27.72 -7.01
C ARG A 97 -4.05 27.55 -5.50
N MET A 98 -4.55 26.39 -5.05
CA MET A 98 -4.68 26.04 -3.64
C MET A 98 -3.42 25.33 -3.14
N PHE A 99 -2.53 26.09 -2.50
CA PHE A 99 -1.30 25.57 -1.89
C PHE A 99 -1.55 25.14 -0.44
N MET A 100 -0.89 24.06 -0.04
CA MET A 100 -0.91 23.55 1.33
C MET A 100 0.50 23.13 1.76
N ASP A 101 0.74 23.19 3.06
CA ASP A 101 1.98 22.67 3.64
C ASP A 101 2.00 21.14 3.57
N ARG A 102 3.11 20.59 3.09
CA ARG A 102 3.38 19.16 3.08
C ARG A 102 4.72 18.87 3.75
N SER A 103 4.74 17.81 4.55
CA SER A 103 5.91 17.34 5.29
C SER A 103 6.21 15.87 5.02
N ASN A 104 5.75 15.35 3.89
CA ASN A 104 5.87 13.92 3.57
C ASN A 104 7.30 13.58 3.16
N GLY A 105 7.84 12.51 3.75
CA GLY A 105 9.11 11.92 3.35
C GLY A 105 8.86 10.70 2.46
N PHE A 106 9.69 10.51 1.44
CA PHE A 106 9.61 9.37 0.52
C PHE A 106 10.82 8.46 0.69
N ILE A 107 10.59 7.16 0.80
CA ILE A 107 11.65 6.13 0.80
C ILE A 107 11.53 5.41 -0.54
N THR A 108 12.62 5.38 -1.31
CA THR A 108 12.66 4.77 -2.64
C THR A 108 12.69 3.24 -2.55
N SER A 109 12.24 2.54 -3.60
CA SER A 109 12.10 1.08 -3.60
C SER A 109 13.44 0.34 -3.50
N ASP A 110 14.55 0.93 -3.93
CA ASP A 110 15.90 0.38 -3.77
C ASP A 110 16.35 0.32 -2.30
N CYS A 111 15.66 1.01 -1.38
CA CYS A 111 15.85 0.84 0.06
C CYS A 111 15.20 -0.45 0.60
N TYR A 112 14.46 -1.19 -0.23
CA TYR A 112 13.75 -2.42 0.11
C TYR A 112 14.33 -3.60 -0.67
N GLY A 113 15.24 -4.37 -0.05
CA GLY A 113 15.79 -5.60 -0.60
C GLY A 113 14.76 -6.72 -0.71
N GLU A 114 15.09 -7.77 -1.45
CA GLU A 114 14.19 -8.93 -1.68
C GLU A 114 13.85 -9.69 -0.41
N GLU A 115 14.66 -9.53 0.64
CA GLU A 115 14.45 -10.07 1.98
C GLU A 115 13.42 -9.30 2.81
N THR A 116 13.05 -8.08 2.40
CA THR A 116 12.16 -7.20 3.17
C THR A 116 10.72 -7.70 3.17
N ALA A 117 10.06 -7.62 4.32
CA ALA A 117 8.69 -8.09 4.50
C ALA A 117 7.71 -7.38 3.55
N SER A 118 7.83 -6.06 3.41
CA SER A 118 6.95 -5.29 2.52
C SER A 118 7.13 -5.67 1.05
N ARG A 119 8.38 -5.84 0.59
CA ARG A 119 8.66 -6.24 -0.80
C ARG A 119 8.20 -7.66 -1.07
N ARG A 120 8.49 -8.60 -0.16
CA ARG A 120 8.03 -9.99 -0.27
C ARG A 120 6.51 -10.08 -0.32
N LEU A 121 5.83 -9.37 0.57
CA LEU A 121 4.36 -9.33 0.59
C LEU A 121 3.81 -8.72 -0.71
N TYR A 122 4.40 -7.62 -1.21
CA TYR A 122 3.97 -6.97 -2.45
C TYR A 122 4.05 -7.90 -3.67
N TYR A 123 5.13 -8.69 -3.78
CA TYR A 123 5.33 -9.64 -4.87
C TYR A 123 4.75 -11.03 -4.59
N TRP A 124 4.05 -11.23 -3.48
CA TRP A 124 3.43 -12.51 -3.16
C TRP A 124 2.26 -12.78 -4.11
N PRO A 125 2.31 -13.84 -4.95
CA PRO A 125 1.33 -14.03 -6.01
C PRO A 125 -0.13 -14.07 -5.53
N PRO A 126 -0.48 -14.68 -4.38
CA PRO A 126 -1.82 -14.62 -3.83
C PRO A 126 -2.34 -13.20 -3.58
N LEU A 127 -1.51 -12.31 -3.03
CA LEU A 127 -1.91 -10.92 -2.79
C LEU A 127 -2.12 -10.17 -4.11
N MET A 128 -1.18 -10.32 -5.06
CA MET A 128 -1.30 -9.69 -6.38
C MET A 128 -2.57 -10.15 -7.10
N ARG A 129 -2.87 -11.46 -7.05
CA ARG A 129 -4.07 -12.01 -7.68
C ARG A 129 -5.34 -11.52 -7.00
N PHE A 130 -5.37 -11.49 -5.66
CA PHE A 130 -6.50 -10.95 -4.90
C PHE A 130 -6.78 -9.48 -5.25
N ILE A 131 -5.75 -8.64 -5.35
CA ILE A 131 -5.91 -7.23 -5.72
C ILE A 131 -6.36 -7.11 -7.20
N ALA A 132 -5.82 -7.93 -8.11
CA ALA A 132 -6.28 -7.96 -9.51
C ALA A 132 -7.77 -8.29 -9.62
N ASP A 133 -8.23 -9.32 -8.90
CA ASP A 133 -9.63 -9.72 -8.86
C ASP A 133 -10.51 -8.61 -8.24
N CYS A 134 -10.05 -7.95 -7.17
CA CYS A 134 -10.75 -6.79 -6.58
C CYS A 134 -10.92 -5.62 -7.57
N LEU A 135 -9.96 -5.44 -8.48
CA LEU A 135 -9.95 -4.38 -9.48
C LEU A 135 -10.56 -4.80 -10.83
N ASN A 136 -11.08 -6.03 -10.95
CA ASN A 136 -11.52 -6.63 -12.21
C ASN A 136 -10.45 -6.54 -13.33
N LYS A 137 -9.20 -6.85 -13.00
CA LYS A 137 -8.08 -6.87 -13.94
C LYS A 137 -7.53 -8.28 -14.13
N GLU A 138 -7.04 -8.58 -15.33
CA GLU A 138 -6.37 -9.85 -15.63
C GLU A 138 -5.03 -9.99 -14.88
N GLN A 139 -4.29 -8.88 -14.75
CA GLN A 139 -3.00 -8.78 -14.04
C GLN A 139 -2.77 -7.35 -13.53
N LEU A 140 -1.83 -7.20 -12.58
CA LEU A 140 -1.37 -5.91 -12.03
C LEU A 140 -0.09 -5.42 -12.69
#